data_AF-A0A845G3Y0-F1
#
_entry.id   AF-A0A845G3Y0-F1
#
_cell.length_a   1.000
_cell.length_b   1.000
_cell.length_c   1.000
_cell.angle_alpha   90.00
_cell.angle_beta   90.00
_cell.angle_gamma   90.00
#
_symmetry.space_group_name_H-M   'P 1'
#
loop_
_entity.id
_entity.type
_entity.pdbx_description
1 polymer ?
#
loop_
_entity_poly.entity_id
_entity_poly.type
_entity_poly.pdbx_seq_one_letter_code
_entity_poly.pdbx_strand_id
1 'polypeptide(L)'
;MRARVALCLMLALPGALVVAQTDPAKTAAPASPELREYAKLPVCSLSADGLRLAVEPCRTAPARKPMPRRPVTQIIQRMPVVKQAPQVAMPAAPPSPSLQTLLNPPNAPKALNNCGPTGCNDPNGTHINNAGPGTAISPSGKVCNRNGVWLQC
;
A
#
# COMPACT_ATOMS: atom_id res chain seq x y z
N MET A 1 20.01 -71.98 25.17
CA MET A 1 20.94 -71.81 26.31
C MET A 1 20.52 -70.57 27.08
N ARG A 2 20.48 -70.66 28.42
CA ARG A 2 19.92 -69.67 29.35
C ARG A 2 20.97 -68.64 29.77
N ALA A 3 20.55 -67.38 29.91
CA ALA A 3 20.92 -66.40 30.96
C ALA A 3 20.03 -65.16 30.74
N ARG A 4 19.03 -64.82 31.57
CA ARG A 4 19.04 -64.15 32.90
C ARG A 4 19.96 -62.93 32.96
N VAL A 5 19.68 -61.76 33.53
CA VAL A 5 18.57 -61.08 34.25
C VAL A 5 19.17 -59.67 34.60
N ALA A 6 18.32 -58.68 34.89
CA ALA A 6 18.53 -57.43 35.67
C ALA A 6 18.18 -56.18 34.84
N LEU A 7 16.98 -55.58 34.96
CA LEU A 7 16.35 -54.89 36.10
C LEU A 7 17.12 -53.65 36.57
N CYS A 8 16.32 -52.59 36.81
CA CYS A 8 16.60 -51.31 37.45
C CYS A 8 17.02 -50.18 36.49
N LEU A 9 16.53 -48.95 36.57
CA LEU A 9 15.45 -48.32 37.33
C LEU A 9 15.41 -46.87 36.80
N MET A 10 14.25 -46.39 36.40
CA MET A 10 13.71 -45.03 36.64
C MET A 10 14.51 -43.74 36.32
N LEU A 11 13.71 -42.73 35.92
CA LEU A 11 13.84 -41.28 36.11
C LEU A 11 14.30 -40.43 34.92
N ALA A 12 13.30 -39.99 34.14
CA ALA A 12 12.93 -38.59 33.91
C ALA A 12 14.05 -37.52 33.90
N LEU A 13 14.22 -36.86 32.75
CA LEU A 13 13.90 -35.42 32.57
C LEU A 13 14.00 -35.05 31.07
N PRO A 14 13.05 -34.26 30.52
CA PRO A 14 13.03 -33.91 29.11
C PRO A 14 13.90 -32.66 28.86
N GLY A 15 15.06 -32.85 28.21
CA GLY A 15 15.89 -31.74 27.72
C GLY A 15 15.58 -31.44 26.26
N ALA A 16 14.69 -30.49 26.01
CA ALA A 16 14.37 -29.98 24.69
C ALA A 16 15.58 -29.24 24.08
N LEU A 17 16.27 -29.86 23.13
CA LEU A 17 17.15 -29.19 22.18
C LEU A 17 16.41 -29.07 20.84
N VAL A 18 15.65 -27.99 20.69
CA VAL A 18 15.16 -27.54 19.38
C VAL A 18 16.29 -26.74 18.73
N VAL A 19 17.02 -27.39 17.82
CA VAL A 19 17.87 -26.69 16.85
C VAL A 19 16.93 -26.13 15.78
N ALA A 20 16.66 -24.83 15.86
CA ALA A 20 15.96 -24.10 14.80
C ALA A 20 16.89 -23.98 13.58
N GLN A 21 16.71 -24.87 12.61
CA GLN A 21 17.25 -24.70 11.26
C GLN A 21 16.37 -23.68 10.53
N THR A 22 16.85 -22.44 10.40
CA THR A 22 16.23 -21.43 9.54
C THR A 22 16.73 -21.63 8.10
N ASP A 23 16.11 -22.54 7.37
CA ASP A 23 16.16 -22.50 5.91
C ASP A 23 15.32 -21.29 5.44
N PRO A 24 15.84 -20.40 4.58
CA PRO A 24 15.04 -19.36 3.94
C PRO A 24 14.22 -19.99 2.82
N ALA A 25 13.27 -20.85 3.19
CA ALA A 25 12.24 -21.33 2.29
C ALA A 25 11.28 -20.17 2.00
N LYS A 26 11.64 -19.42 0.94
CA LYS A 26 10.74 -18.79 -0.04
C LYS A 26 9.29 -18.89 0.39
N THR A 27 8.76 -17.83 1.00
CA THR A 27 7.34 -17.70 1.33
C THR A 27 6.53 -17.73 0.04
N ALA A 28 6.23 -18.93 -0.44
CA ALA A 28 5.23 -19.15 -1.46
C ALA A 28 3.89 -18.90 -0.78
N ALA A 29 3.23 -17.80 -1.15
CA ALA A 29 1.84 -17.58 -0.77
C ALA A 29 1.04 -18.86 -1.09
N PRO A 30 0.09 -19.27 -0.23
CA PRO A 30 -0.68 -20.47 -0.50
C PRO A 30 -1.40 -20.31 -1.83
N ALA A 31 -1.10 -21.18 -2.80
CA ALA A 31 -1.79 -21.20 -4.08
C ALA A 31 -3.31 -21.24 -3.84
N SER A 32 -4.05 -20.36 -4.52
CA SER A 32 -5.52 -20.31 -4.45
C SER A 32 -6.13 -21.68 -4.77
N PRO A 33 -7.34 -22.00 -4.26
CA PRO A 33 -7.99 -23.28 -4.53
C PRO A 33 -8.15 -23.54 -6.04
N GLU A 34 -8.36 -22.50 -6.84
CA GLU A 34 -8.45 -22.58 -8.30
C GLU A 34 -7.12 -22.99 -8.95
N LEU A 35 -5.98 -22.48 -8.47
CA LEU A 35 -4.66 -22.88 -8.96
C LEU A 35 -4.34 -24.34 -8.63
N ARG A 36 -4.83 -24.84 -7.50
CA ARG A 36 -4.66 -26.25 -7.11
C ARG A 36 -5.49 -27.18 -7.97
N GLU A 37 -6.71 -26.77 -8.30
CA GLU A 37 -7.55 -27.53 -9.23
C GLU A 37 -6.95 -27.52 -10.63
N TYR A 38 -6.49 -26.36 -11.10
CA TYR A 38 -5.75 -26.22 -12.37
C TYR A 38 -4.51 -27.12 -12.46
N ALA A 39 -3.77 -27.29 -11.36
CA ALA A 39 -2.58 -28.12 -11.30
C ALA A 39 -2.86 -29.64 -11.43
N LYS A 40 -4.09 -30.08 -11.13
CA LYS A 40 -4.52 -31.48 -11.28
C LYS A 40 -4.89 -31.83 -12.72
N LEU A 41 -5.19 -30.85 -13.58
CA LEU A 41 -5.55 -31.12 -14.97
C LEU A 41 -4.36 -31.69 -15.76
N PRO A 42 -4.63 -32.59 -16.73
CA PRO A 42 -3.60 -33.14 -17.60
C PRO A 42 -2.98 -32.04 -18.46
N VAL A 43 -1.74 -32.24 -18.91
CA VAL A 43 -1.09 -31.30 -19.84
C VAL A 43 -1.77 -31.40 -21.21
N CYS A 44 -2.07 -30.25 -21.81
CA CYS A 44 -2.61 -30.18 -23.16
C CYS A 44 -1.68 -30.84 -24.18
N SER A 45 -2.18 -31.87 -24.86
CA SER A 45 -1.58 -32.51 -26.02
C SER A 45 -2.53 -32.44 -27.20
N LEU A 46 -1.98 -32.49 -28.41
CA LEU A 46 -2.75 -32.56 -29.65
C LEU A 46 -3.37 -33.96 -29.81
N SER A 47 -4.59 -34.04 -30.35
CA SER A 47 -5.16 -35.29 -30.84
C SER A 47 -4.36 -35.82 -32.04
N ALA A 48 -4.58 -37.08 -32.42
CA ALA A 48 -3.93 -37.67 -33.60
C ALA A 48 -4.19 -36.87 -34.90
N ASP A 49 -5.34 -36.18 -34.97
CA ASP A 49 -5.74 -35.36 -36.11
C ASP A 49 -4.99 -34.02 -36.18
N GLY A 50 -4.31 -33.63 -35.09
CA GLY A 50 -3.55 -32.38 -35.00
C GLY A 50 -4.37 -31.09 -34.97
N LEU A 51 -5.70 -31.20 -35.04
CA LEU A 51 -6.61 -30.05 -35.10
C LEU A 51 -7.34 -29.78 -33.78
N ARG A 52 -7.31 -30.73 -32.83
CA ARG A 52 -8.02 -30.66 -31.56
C ARG A 52 -7.10 -31.02 -30.40
N LEU A 53 -7.50 -30.61 -29.20
CA LEU A 53 -6.87 -31.10 -27.97
C LEU A 53 -7.33 -32.54 -27.72
N ALA A 54 -6.42 -33.37 -27.20
CA ALA A 54 -6.74 -34.75 -26.87
C ALA A 54 -7.77 -34.87 -25.73
N VAL A 55 -7.75 -33.93 -24.78
CA VAL A 55 -8.65 -33.85 -23.62
C VAL A 55 -8.96 -32.38 -23.32
N GLU A 56 -10.24 -32.05 -23.13
CA GLU A 56 -10.72 -30.73 -22.69
C GLU A 56 -11.54 -30.91 -21.39
N PRO A 57 -11.30 -30.14 -20.31
CA PRO A 57 -10.29 -29.10 -20.09
C PRO A 57 -8.87 -29.64 -19.83
N CYS A 58 -7.84 -28.88 -20.20
CA CYS A 58 -6.43 -29.24 -19.96
C CYS A 58 -5.58 -28.04 -19.51
N ARG A 59 -4.43 -28.34 -18.89
CA ARG A 59 -3.42 -27.38 -18.44
C ARG A 59 -2.46 -27.03 -19.59
N THR A 60 -2.06 -25.77 -19.69
CA THR A 60 -1.06 -25.30 -20.67
C THR A 60 0.23 -26.09 -20.57
N ALA A 61 0.80 -26.46 -21.72
CA ALA A 61 2.06 -27.18 -21.80
C ALA A 61 3.21 -26.39 -21.16
N PRO A 62 4.08 -27.02 -20.35
CA PRO A 62 5.25 -26.37 -19.81
C PRO A 62 6.16 -25.84 -20.92
N ALA A 63 6.75 -24.67 -20.70
CA ALA A 63 7.74 -24.12 -21.61
C ALA A 63 8.96 -25.05 -21.72
N ARG A 64 9.43 -25.30 -22.94
CA ARG A 64 10.69 -26.03 -23.18
C ARG A 64 11.86 -25.21 -22.61
N LYS A 65 12.78 -25.86 -21.90
CA LYS A 65 14.00 -25.24 -21.36
C LYS A 65 15.22 -26.01 -21.90
N PRO A 66 16.15 -25.37 -22.62
CA PRO A 66 16.17 -23.97 -23.05
C PRO A 66 15.13 -23.70 -24.16
N MET A 67 14.49 -22.53 -24.13
CA MET A 67 13.58 -22.14 -25.21
C MET A 67 14.41 -21.57 -26.37
N PRO A 68 14.36 -22.14 -27.59
CA PRO A 68 15.11 -21.62 -28.71
C PRO A 68 14.66 -20.19 -29.03
N ARG A 69 15.56 -19.21 -28.89
CA ARG A 69 15.31 -17.84 -29.35
C ARG A 69 15.72 -17.77 -30.82
N ARG A 70 14.82 -17.31 -31.69
CA ARG A 70 15.18 -16.98 -33.07
C ARG A 70 16.19 -15.81 -33.02
N PRO A 71 17.33 -15.90 -33.73
CA PRO A 71 18.22 -14.75 -33.88
C PRO A 71 17.45 -13.58 -34.50
N VAL A 72 17.56 -12.40 -33.88
CA VAL A 72 16.99 -11.15 -34.39
C VAL A 72 18.15 -10.25 -34.80
N THR A 73 18.15 -9.80 -36.04
CA THR A 73 19.12 -8.80 -36.53
C THR A 73 18.86 -7.47 -35.84
N GLN A 74 19.83 -7.00 -35.04
CA GLN A 74 19.74 -5.69 -34.43
C GLN A 74 20.23 -4.62 -35.41
N ILE A 75 19.35 -3.72 -35.82
CA ILE A 75 19.72 -2.52 -36.58
C ILE A 75 19.95 -1.41 -35.54
N ILE A 76 21.21 -1.08 -35.28
CA ILE A 76 21.57 0.02 -34.37
C ILE A 76 21.59 1.31 -35.18
N GLN A 77 20.48 2.05 -35.18
CA GLN A 77 20.47 3.40 -35.75
C GLN A 77 21.11 4.38 -34.77
N ARG A 78 21.94 5.31 -35.27
CA ARG A 78 22.43 6.42 -34.47
C ARG A 78 21.26 7.33 -34.10
N MET A 79 21.17 7.73 -32.84
CA MET A 79 20.18 8.74 -32.44
C MET A 79 20.46 10.05 -33.18
N PRO A 80 19.42 10.75 -33.67
CA PRO A 80 19.59 12.07 -34.25
C PRO A 80 20.09 13.04 -33.17
N VAL A 81 21.01 13.92 -33.56
CA VAL A 81 21.47 15.00 -32.68
C VAL A 81 20.35 16.02 -32.55
N VAL A 82 19.59 15.95 -31.46
CA VAL A 82 18.54 16.93 -31.15
C VAL A 82 19.22 18.18 -30.58
N LYS A 83 19.12 19.31 -31.29
CA LYS A 83 19.50 20.61 -30.74
C LYS A 83 18.48 20.98 -29.66
N GLN A 84 18.95 21.19 -28.44
CA GLN A 84 18.11 21.56 -27.31
C GLN A 84 17.56 22.97 -27.54
N ALA A 85 16.23 23.12 -27.43
CA ALA A 85 15.59 24.42 -27.58
C ALA A 85 16.02 25.36 -26.43
N PRO A 86 16.14 26.69 -26.68
CA PRO A 86 16.42 27.67 -25.65
C PRO A 86 15.41 27.56 -24.50
N GLN A 87 15.88 27.60 -23.26
CA GLN A 87 15.02 27.58 -22.09
C GLN A 87 14.30 28.93 -21.97
N VAL A 88 12.99 28.94 -22.14
CA VAL A 88 12.15 30.11 -21.81
C VAL A 88 11.93 30.14 -20.30
N ALA A 89 12.09 31.32 -19.69
CA ALA A 89 11.86 31.50 -18.26
C ALA A 89 10.38 31.21 -17.94
N MET A 90 10.15 30.20 -17.10
CA MET A 90 8.81 29.91 -16.61
C MET A 90 8.49 30.82 -15.42
N PRO A 91 7.25 31.33 -15.30
CA PRO A 91 6.79 32.00 -14.09
C PRO A 91 6.98 31.08 -12.88
N ALA A 92 7.40 31.64 -11.75
CA ALA A 92 7.55 30.90 -10.51
C ALA A 92 6.23 30.21 -10.14
N ALA A 93 6.27 28.89 -9.95
CA ALA A 93 5.12 28.15 -9.47
C ALA A 93 4.75 28.64 -8.05
N PRO A 94 3.45 28.77 -7.73
CA PRO A 94 3.04 29.12 -6.37
C PRO A 94 3.52 28.04 -5.40
N PRO A 95 3.93 28.42 -4.17
CA PRO A 95 4.37 27.45 -3.17
C PRO A 95 3.26 26.43 -2.90
N SER A 96 3.62 25.16 -2.88
CA SER A 96 2.70 24.08 -2.54
C SER A 96 2.14 24.30 -1.12
N PRO A 97 0.83 24.10 -0.91
CA PRO A 97 0.23 24.28 0.41
C PRO A 97 0.88 23.31 1.41
N SER A 98 1.17 23.82 2.61
CA SER A 98 1.70 23.00 3.70
C SER A 98 0.68 21.93 4.13
N LEU A 99 1.14 20.82 4.71
CA LEU A 99 0.25 19.79 5.27
C LEU A 99 -0.76 20.38 6.28
N GLN A 100 -0.35 21.40 7.02
CA GLN A 100 -1.21 22.13 7.96
C GLN A 100 -2.36 22.85 7.24
N THR A 101 -2.10 23.42 6.06
CA THR A 101 -3.12 24.06 5.22
C THR A 101 -4.12 23.06 4.63
N LEU A 102 -3.67 21.83 4.35
CA LEU A 102 -4.54 20.76 3.86
C LEU A 102 -5.45 20.19 4.97
N LEU A 103 -4.94 20.09 6.20
CA LEU A 103 -5.69 19.61 7.36
C LEU A 103 -6.65 20.67 7.93
N ASN A 104 -6.26 21.94 7.86
CA ASN A 104 -7.07 23.08 8.28
C ASN A 104 -7.18 24.07 7.13
N PRO A 105 -8.21 23.93 6.28
CA PRO A 105 -8.49 24.89 5.24
C PRO A 105 -8.64 26.29 5.87
N PRO A 106 -8.10 27.35 5.24
CA PRO A 106 -8.15 28.69 5.81
C PRO A 106 -9.58 29.21 6.05
N ASN A 107 -10.57 28.68 5.33
CA ASN A 107 -11.98 29.09 5.42
C ASN A 107 -12.87 28.06 6.13
N ALA A 108 -12.28 27.10 6.85
CA ALA A 108 -13.03 26.08 7.56
C ALA A 108 -13.72 26.69 8.81
N PRO A 109 -14.99 26.34 9.08
CA PRO A 109 -15.66 26.74 10.31
C PRO A 109 -14.90 26.25 11.54
N LYS A 110 -14.48 27.16 12.41
CA LYS A 110 -13.91 26.84 13.71
C LYS A 110 -15.02 26.74 14.74
N ALA A 111 -15.06 25.66 15.51
CA ALA A 111 -15.95 25.56 16.66
C ALA A 111 -15.45 26.48 17.78
N LEU A 112 -16.32 27.06 18.58
CA LEU A 112 -15.99 27.91 19.72
C LEU A 112 -16.64 27.33 20.97
N ASN A 113 -16.02 27.55 22.11
CA ASN A 113 -16.47 27.08 23.40
C ASN A 113 -16.81 28.28 24.30
N ASN A 114 -17.66 28.05 25.30
CA ASN A 114 -17.97 29.03 26.36
C ASN A 114 -18.42 30.41 25.82
N CYS A 115 -19.35 30.42 24.85
CA CYS A 115 -19.90 31.65 24.30
C CYS A 115 -20.81 32.38 25.30
N GLY A 116 -20.40 33.58 25.71
CA GLY A 116 -21.16 34.48 26.55
C GLY A 116 -21.49 35.82 25.86
N PRO A 117 -22.07 36.78 26.59
CA PRO A 117 -22.42 38.10 26.07
C PRO A 117 -21.19 38.89 25.58
N THR A 118 -20.05 38.69 26.25
CA THR A 118 -18.80 39.41 25.99
C THR A 118 -17.99 38.82 24.83
N GLY A 119 -18.12 37.52 24.56
CA GLY A 119 -17.35 36.84 23.53
C GLY A 119 -17.41 35.32 23.66
N CYS A 120 -16.63 34.63 22.83
CA CYS A 120 -16.48 33.18 22.83
C CYS A 120 -15.00 32.80 22.88
N ASN A 121 -14.68 31.58 23.30
CA ASN A 121 -13.31 31.09 23.31
C ASN A 121 -13.08 30.12 22.14
N ASP A 122 -11.99 30.25 21.41
CA ASP A 122 -11.56 29.25 20.42
C ASP A 122 -11.13 27.94 21.17
N PRO A 123 -11.12 26.75 20.53
CA PRO A 123 -10.59 25.51 21.08
C PRO A 123 -9.18 25.60 21.66
N ASN A 124 -8.39 26.58 21.21
CA ASN A 124 -7.06 26.87 21.74
C ASN A 124 -7.08 27.80 22.98
N GLY A 125 -8.25 28.15 23.51
CA GLY A 125 -8.42 29.00 24.69
C GLY A 125 -8.31 30.51 24.43
N THR A 126 -8.23 30.95 23.17
CA THR A 126 -8.14 32.39 22.84
C THR A 126 -9.52 33.04 22.86
N HIS A 127 -9.65 34.18 23.55
CA HIS A 127 -10.92 34.91 23.61
C HIS A 127 -11.18 35.71 22.34
N ILE A 128 -12.39 35.56 21.79
CA ILE A 128 -12.86 36.19 20.56
C ILE A 128 -14.05 37.10 20.91
N ASN A 129 -13.87 38.40 20.69
CA ASN A 129 -14.86 39.42 21.00
C ASN A 129 -16.00 39.41 19.96
N ASN A 130 -17.24 39.59 20.42
CA ASN A 130 -18.37 39.82 19.53
C ASN A 130 -18.27 41.24 18.94
N ALA A 131 -18.38 41.37 17.61
CA ALA A 131 -18.35 42.66 16.91
C ALA A 131 -19.76 43.21 16.61
N GLY A 132 -20.77 42.34 16.65
CA GLY A 132 -22.16 42.66 16.36
C GLY A 132 -23.01 41.39 16.22
N PRO A 133 -24.30 41.51 15.85
CA PRO A 133 -25.15 40.35 15.62
C PRO A 133 -24.56 39.45 14.52
N GLY A 134 -24.22 38.21 14.86
CA GLY A 134 -23.66 37.24 13.91
C GLY A 134 -22.25 37.56 13.41
N THR A 135 -21.51 38.48 14.04
CA THR A 135 -20.13 38.81 13.64
C THR A 135 -19.19 38.86 14.85
N ALA A 136 -17.96 38.39 14.65
CA ALA A 136 -16.94 38.36 15.69
C ALA A 136 -15.55 38.70 15.11
N ILE A 137 -14.67 39.26 15.93
CA ILE A 137 -13.33 39.68 15.50
C ILE A 137 -12.34 38.61 15.91
N SER A 138 -11.74 37.96 14.91
CA SER A 138 -10.63 37.02 15.12
C SER A 138 -9.47 37.71 15.85
N PRO A 139 -8.62 36.99 16.61
CA PRO A 139 -7.41 37.56 17.21
C PRO A 139 -6.46 38.24 16.19
N SER A 140 -6.59 37.90 14.91
CA SER A 140 -5.89 38.53 13.79
C SER A 140 -6.50 39.88 13.32
N GLY A 141 -7.57 40.35 13.96
CA GLY A 141 -8.29 41.58 13.61
C GLY A 141 -9.25 41.43 12.42
N LYS A 142 -9.42 40.22 11.87
CA LYS A 142 -10.38 39.96 10.79
C LYS A 142 -11.81 39.87 11.33
N VAL A 143 -12.76 40.49 10.63
CA VAL A 143 -14.19 40.34 10.90
C VAL A 143 -14.65 39.03 10.28
N CYS A 144 -15.22 38.17 11.11
CA CYS A 144 -15.64 36.82 10.75
C CYS A 144 -17.13 36.63 11.06
N ASN A 145 -17.79 35.81 10.26
CA ASN A 145 -19.19 35.47 10.48
C ASN A 145 -19.30 34.45 11.62
N ARG A 146 -20.19 34.71 12.58
CA ARG A 146 -20.41 33.86 13.76
C ARG A 146 -21.83 33.30 13.72
N ASN A 147 -21.95 31.99 13.50
CA ASN A 147 -23.21 31.27 13.57
C ASN A 147 -23.26 30.40 14.84
N GLY A 148 -23.66 31.02 15.96
CA GLY A 148 -23.75 30.38 17.27
C GLY A 148 -22.38 29.97 17.82
N VAL A 149 -22.06 28.68 17.67
CA VAL A 149 -20.86 28.00 18.15
C VAL A 149 -19.79 27.91 17.04
N TRP A 150 -20.09 28.38 15.83
CA TRP A 150 -19.17 28.32 14.70
C TRP A 150 -18.71 29.72 14.29
N LEU A 151 -17.42 29.86 13.99
CA LEU A 151 -16.80 31.06 13.42
C LEU A 151 -16.22 30.73 12.05
N GLN A 152 -16.55 31.55 11.07
CA GLN A 152 -16.01 31.46 9.72
C GLN A 152 -15.34 32.79 9.35
N CYS A 153 -14.02 32.71 9.29
CA CYS A 153 -13.10 33.65 8.66
C CYS A 153 -12.61 32.99 7.36
#